data_AF-A0A848I3A1-F1
#
_entry.id   AF-A0A848I3A1-F1
#
_cell.length_a   1.000
_cell.length_b   1.000
_cell.length_c   1.000
_cell.angle_alpha   90.00
_cell.angle_beta   90.00
_cell.angle_gamma   90.00
#
_symmetry.space_group_name_H-M   'P 1'
#
loop_
_entity.id
_entity.type
_entity.pdbx_description
1 polymer ?
#
loop_
_entity_poly.entity_id
_entity_poly.type
_entity_poly.pdbx_seq_one_letter_code
_entity_poly.pdbx_strand_id
1 'polypeptide(L)'
;MTAQTITGNEAFWGTIKLSADAIKLINSSPTLVTQLLDYQTSFTKQTAGAMSADTGTGTGTGWNGSAIYFAQNWTTLSATTIVGQLAHEIGHFENTVADIAYDAQYRPAASDQSVTANDLRAMMGLHREGEAVYNNWIVQQEIQKATSSDGTGKDGTKIYLAGDGLYSTGPSNLQSILDNQHASDVAGNLTGSQEKNAMIEDAMHVYGPLPTSEPDDRPHDQRGQFADGDRL
;
A
#
# COMPACT_ATOMS: atom_id res chain seq x y z
N MET A 1 -0.65 28.28 -5.85
CA MET A 1 -1.02 27.55 -4.62
C MET A 1 0.28 27.12 -3.97
N THR A 2 0.48 27.41 -2.68
CA THR A 2 1.61 26.84 -1.92
C THR A 2 1.38 25.33 -1.83
N ALA A 3 2.34 24.52 -2.28
CA ALA A 3 2.28 23.08 -2.07
C ALA A 3 2.19 22.82 -0.56
N GLN A 4 1.14 22.14 -0.11
CA GLN A 4 1.05 21.70 1.28
C GLN A 4 2.11 20.61 1.48
N THR A 5 2.83 20.70 2.60
CA THR A 5 3.90 19.77 2.96
C THR A 5 3.51 19.04 4.24
N ILE A 6 3.89 17.77 4.33
CA ILE A 6 3.78 17.00 5.56
C ILE A 6 4.90 17.41 6.52
N THR A 7 4.56 17.73 7.76
CA THR A 7 5.47 18.28 8.76
C THR A 7 5.91 17.26 9.80
N GLY A 8 5.17 16.15 9.94
CA GLY A 8 5.34 15.17 11.02
C GLY A 8 4.61 15.56 12.31
N ASN A 9 3.93 16.70 12.34
CA ASN A 9 3.15 17.20 13.48
C ASN A 9 1.64 17.10 13.27
N GLU A 10 1.20 16.55 12.14
CA GLU A 10 -0.21 16.32 11.86
C GLU A 10 -0.85 15.45 12.94
N ALA A 11 -2.08 15.79 13.35
CA ALA A 11 -2.77 15.09 14.42
C ALA A 11 -3.05 13.62 14.11
N PHE A 12 -3.18 13.28 12.81
CA PHE A 12 -3.42 11.91 12.38
C PHE A 12 -2.22 10.98 12.65
N TRP A 13 -1.00 11.49 12.89
CA TRP A 13 0.13 10.64 13.29
C TRP A 13 -0.06 10.00 14.66
N GLY A 14 -0.94 10.54 15.50
CA GLY A 14 -1.17 10.03 16.85
C GLY A 14 0.13 9.93 17.65
N THR A 15 0.47 8.71 18.06
CA THR A 15 1.68 8.39 18.83
C THR A 15 2.92 8.18 17.96
N ILE A 16 2.76 8.06 16.65
CA ILE A 16 3.88 7.87 15.72
C ILE A 16 4.66 9.18 15.58
N LYS A 17 5.99 9.04 15.61
CA LYS A 17 6.96 10.15 15.50
C LYS A 17 8.03 9.76 14.48
N LEU A 18 7.80 10.14 13.24
CA LEU A 18 8.71 9.86 12.14
C LEU A 18 10.00 10.68 12.26
N SER A 19 11.11 10.13 11.78
CA SER A 19 12.38 10.86 11.70
C SER A 19 12.31 11.96 10.64
N ALA A 20 13.20 12.97 10.76
CA ALA A 20 13.29 14.04 9.76
C ALA A 20 13.59 13.50 8.35
N ASP A 21 14.38 12.44 8.24
CA ASP A 21 14.67 11.80 6.95
C ASP A 21 13.43 11.13 6.35
N ALA A 22 12.59 10.48 7.16
CA ALA A 22 11.33 9.91 6.69
C ALA A 22 10.37 11.02 6.22
N ILE A 23 10.25 12.12 6.97
CA ILE A 23 9.45 13.28 6.56
C ILE A 23 9.97 13.89 5.26
N LYS A 24 11.30 13.98 5.08
CA LYS A 24 11.90 14.47 3.83
C LYS A 24 11.56 13.56 2.64
N LEU A 25 11.64 12.24 2.82
CA LEU A 25 11.28 11.28 1.78
C LEU A 25 9.79 11.36 1.44
N ILE A 26 8.90 11.46 2.44
CA ILE A 26 7.46 11.69 2.22
C ILE A 26 7.23 12.92 1.33
N ASN A 27 7.84 14.05 1.67
CA ASN A 27 7.69 15.29 0.88
C ASN A 27 8.39 15.27 -0.49
N SER A 28 9.14 14.21 -0.81
CA SER A 28 9.74 14.02 -2.13
C SER A 28 8.78 13.33 -3.12
N SER A 29 7.64 12.81 -2.64
CA SER A 29 6.56 12.25 -3.46
C SER A 29 5.29 13.12 -3.37
N PRO A 30 4.93 13.86 -4.44
CA PRO A 30 3.65 14.54 -4.50
C PRO A 30 2.45 13.60 -4.29
N THR A 31 2.52 12.38 -4.79
CA THR A 31 1.46 11.37 -4.61
C THR A 31 1.26 11.07 -3.12
N LEU A 32 2.33 10.70 -2.40
CA LEU A 32 2.22 10.38 -0.97
C LEU A 32 1.79 11.60 -0.12
N VAL A 33 2.25 12.80 -0.47
CA VAL A 33 1.79 14.02 0.21
C VAL A 33 0.29 14.21 0.04
N THR A 34 -0.24 14.10 -1.18
CA THR A 34 -1.68 14.23 -1.43
C THR A 34 -2.48 13.18 -0.67
N GLN A 35 -2.04 11.92 -0.69
CA GLN A 35 -2.73 10.83 0.00
C GLN A 35 -2.76 11.03 1.52
N LEU A 36 -1.68 11.55 2.11
CA LEU A 36 -1.66 11.87 3.54
C LEU A 36 -2.56 13.08 3.87
N LEU A 37 -2.75 14.03 2.95
CA LEU A 37 -3.70 15.13 3.11
C LEU A 37 -5.16 14.66 2.98
N ASP A 38 -5.42 13.68 2.12
CA ASP A 38 -6.73 13.02 2.01
C ASP A 38 -7.02 12.19 3.27
N TYR A 39 -6.02 11.47 3.79
CA TYR A 39 -6.10 10.81 5.09
C TYR A 39 -6.37 11.81 6.23
N GLN A 40 -5.72 12.97 6.24
CA GLN A 40 -6.00 14.04 7.20
C GLN A 40 -7.46 14.51 7.14
N THR A 41 -8.01 14.61 5.92
CA THR A 41 -9.41 14.98 5.71
C THR A 41 -10.34 13.90 6.29
N SER A 42 -10.05 12.62 6.04
CA SER A 42 -10.79 11.48 6.61
C SER A 42 -10.67 11.40 8.13
N PHE A 43 -9.49 11.67 8.70
CA PHE A 43 -9.27 11.77 10.13
C PHE A 43 -10.12 12.88 10.77
N THR A 44 -10.14 14.06 10.15
CA THR A 44 -10.95 15.20 10.62
C THR A 44 -12.45 14.89 10.56
N LYS A 45 -12.88 14.11 9.57
CA LYS A 45 -14.26 13.62 9.43
C LYS A 45 -14.57 12.39 10.28
N GLN A 46 -13.59 11.88 11.04
CA GLN A 46 -13.71 10.67 11.87
C GLN A 46 -14.07 9.41 11.06
N THR A 47 -13.72 9.38 9.77
CA THR A 47 -13.85 8.20 8.91
C THR A 47 -12.56 7.38 8.85
N ALA A 48 -11.44 7.96 9.28
CA ALA A 48 -10.19 7.26 9.57
C ALA A 48 -9.70 7.62 10.99
N GLY A 49 -9.02 6.70 11.65
CA GLY A 49 -8.43 6.87 12.98
C GLY A 49 -7.03 7.48 12.94
N ALA A 50 -6.52 7.84 14.12
CA ALA A 50 -5.12 8.20 14.25
C ALA A 50 -4.23 6.97 14.01
N MET A 51 -3.08 7.19 13.38
CA MET A 51 -2.06 6.17 13.24
C MET A 51 -1.48 5.82 14.61
N SER A 52 -1.08 4.56 14.76
CA SER A 52 -0.59 4.04 16.04
C SER A 52 0.49 2.99 15.82
N ALA A 53 1.27 2.71 16.87
CA ALA A 53 2.09 1.50 16.86
C ALA A 53 1.18 0.31 17.14
N ASP A 54 1.42 -0.81 16.47
CA ASP A 54 0.75 -2.07 16.80
C ASP A 54 1.02 -2.40 18.27
N THR A 55 -0.05 -2.73 18.99
CA THR A 55 -0.01 -3.14 20.39
C THR A 55 -0.34 -4.63 20.56
N GLY A 56 -0.65 -5.33 19.46
CA GLY A 56 -0.93 -6.76 19.40
C GLY A 56 0.29 -7.62 19.09
N THR A 57 0.08 -8.89 18.74
CA THR A 57 1.14 -9.87 18.38
C THR A 57 1.64 -9.74 16.93
N GLY A 58 1.23 -8.70 16.19
CA GLY A 58 1.57 -8.51 14.79
C GLY A 58 3.03 -8.10 14.60
N THR A 59 3.62 -8.55 13.48
CA THR A 59 5.02 -8.27 13.11
C THR A 59 5.13 -7.19 12.01
N GLY A 60 4.02 -6.61 11.57
CA GLY A 60 3.94 -5.75 10.39
C GLY A 60 3.31 -4.38 10.61
N THR A 61 3.55 -3.49 9.67
CA THR A 61 2.76 -2.27 9.45
C THR A 61 1.55 -2.68 8.61
N GLY A 62 0.38 -2.07 8.82
CA GLY A 62 -0.85 -2.51 8.17
C GLY A 62 -1.97 -1.46 8.19
N TRP A 63 -2.87 -1.54 7.21
CA TRP A 63 -4.17 -0.89 7.22
C TRP A 63 -5.25 -1.85 7.74
N ASN A 64 -5.93 -1.47 8.82
CA ASN A 64 -6.99 -2.31 9.39
C ASN A 64 -8.40 -1.82 9.02
N GLY A 65 -8.59 -1.11 7.90
CA GLY A 65 -9.90 -0.59 7.47
C GLY A 65 -10.39 0.63 8.25
N SER A 66 -9.68 1.04 9.31
CA SER A 66 -10.00 2.22 10.10
C SER A 66 -8.79 3.11 10.34
N ALA A 67 -7.61 2.54 10.58
CA ALA A 67 -6.37 3.26 10.82
C ALA A 67 -5.17 2.47 10.30
N ILE A 68 -4.11 3.19 9.95
CA ILE A 68 -2.79 2.60 9.71
C ILE A 68 -2.11 2.34 11.05
N TYR A 69 -1.60 1.14 11.25
CA TYR A 69 -0.74 0.78 12.37
C TYR A 69 0.67 0.45 11.90
N PHE A 70 1.67 0.78 12.70
CA PHE A 70 3.09 0.51 12.42
C PHE A 70 3.58 -0.68 13.24
N ALA A 71 4.44 -1.52 12.64
CA ALA A 71 5.07 -2.65 13.34
C ALA A 71 5.71 -2.21 14.68
N GLN A 72 5.69 -3.04 15.72
CA GLN A 72 6.23 -2.67 17.05
C GLN A 72 7.68 -2.14 17.03
N ASN A 73 8.50 -2.68 16.13
CA ASN A 73 9.90 -2.29 15.96
C ASN A 73 10.10 -1.10 15.01
N TRP A 74 9.04 -0.38 14.61
CA TRP A 74 9.10 0.71 13.62
C TRP A 74 10.16 1.77 13.93
N THR A 75 10.43 2.04 15.20
CA THR A 75 11.44 3.01 15.64
C THR A 75 12.88 2.60 15.29
N THR A 76 13.11 1.33 15.00
CA THR A 76 14.43 0.78 14.59
C THR A 76 14.56 0.61 13.08
N LEU A 77 13.48 0.77 12.33
CA LEU A 77 13.47 0.64 10.88
C LEU A 77 14.10 1.88 10.22
N SER A 78 14.71 1.67 9.06
CA SER A 78 15.25 2.77 8.26
C SER A 78 14.14 3.68 7.74
N ALA A 79 14.44 4.96 7.46
CA ALA A 79 13.48 5.90 6.88
C ALA A 79 12.89 5.37 5.55
N THR A 80 13.72 4.73 4.72
CA THR A 80 13.30 4.10 3.46
C THR A 80 12.36 2.92 3.67
N THR A 81 12.53 2.15 4.75
CA THR A 81 11.61 1.05 5.10
C THR A 81 10.28 1.59 5.59
N ILE A 82 10.31 2.58 6.50
CA ILE A 82 9.10 3.19 7.08
C ILE A 82 8.26 3.85 5.99
N VAL A 83 8.87 4.65 5.12
CA VAL A 83 8.15 5.33 4.03
C VAL A 83 7.63 4.32 3.01
N GLY A 84 8.38 3.26 2.71
CA GLY A 84 7.92 2.16 1.86
C GLY A 84 6.65 1.48 2.39
N GLN A 85 6.68 1.06 3.66
CA GLN A 85 5.51 0.44 4.30
C GLN A 85 4.33 1.41 4.36
N LEU A 86 4.55 2.67 4.75
CA LEU A 86 3.48 3.68 4.77
C LEU A 86 2.88 3.91 3.38
N ALA A 87 3.70 3.96 2.33
CA ALA A 87 3.23 4.13 0.95
C ALA A 87 2.38 2.95 0.47
N HIS A 88 2.69 1.74 0.93
CA HIS A 88 1.84 0.58 0.69
C HIS A 88 0.51 0.69 1.46
N GLU A 89 0.55 0.92 2.78
CA GLU A 89 -0.67 0.96 3.59
C GLU A 89 -1.62 2.11 3.25
N ILE A 90 -1.08 3.29 2.90
CA ILE A 90 -1.91 4.39 2.43
C ILE A 90 -2.58 4.04 1.10
N GLY A 91 -1.95 3.19 0.28
CA GLY A 91 -2.54 2.65 -0.93
C GLY A 91 -3.82 1.85 -0.66
N HIS A 92 -3.89 1.07 0.42
CA HIS A 92 -5.14 0.41 0.81
C HIS A 92 -6.23 1.41 1.22
N PHE A 93 -5.85 2.48 1.93
CA PHE A 93 -6.79 3.55 2.28
C PHE A 93 -7.35 4.23 1.02
N GLU A 94 -6.49 4.63 0.08
CA GLU A 94 -6.88 5.32 -1.15
C GLU A 94 -7.75 4.44 -2.06
N ASN A 95 -7.43 3.15 -2.15
CA ASN A 95 -8.15 2.21 -3.01
C ASN A 95 -9.39 1.60 -2.34
N THR A 96 -9.70 1.93 -1.07
CA THR A 96 -10.84 1.31 -0.35
C THR A 96 -12.15 1.34 -1.14
N VAL A 97 -12.45 2.44 -1.85
CA VAL A 97 -13.67 2.52 -2.68
C VAL A 97 -13.60 1.62 -3.91
N ALA A 98 -12.43 1.56 -4.56
CA ALA A 98 -12.21 0.70 -5.73
C ALA A 98 -12.26 -0.78 -5.34
N ASP A 99 -11.64 -1.15 -4.23
CA ASP A 99 -11.66 -2.49 -3.64
C ASP A 99 -13.09 -2.93 -3.32
N ILE A 100 -13.90 -2.08 -2.69
CA ILE A 100 -15.31 -2.39 -2.41
C ILE A 100 -16.10 -2.63 -3.71
N ALA A 101 -15.83 -1.85 -4.76
CA ALA A 101 -16.50 -2.01 -6.04
C ALA A 101 -16.07 -3.31 -6.75
N TYR A 102 -14.79 -3.63 -6.73
CA TYR A 102 -14.23 -4.87 -7.26
C TYR A 102 -14.81 -6.08 -6.52
N ASP A 103 -14.85 -6.01 -5.20
CA ASP A 103 -15.48 -7.00 -4.34
C ASP A 103 -16.94 -7.23 -4.67
N ALA A 104 -17.73 -6.16 -4.80
CA ALA A 104 -19.14 -6.28 -5.12
C ALA A 104 -19.38 -6.98 -6.46
N GLN A 105 -18.43 -6.91 -7.39
CA GLN A 105 -18.50 -7.53 -8.70
C GLN A 105 -18.14 -9.03 -8.68
N TYR A 106 -17.16 -9.43 -7.88
CA TYR A 106 -16.57 -10.78 -7.95
C TYR A 106 -16.76 -11.65 -6.70
N ARG A 107 -17.28 -11.09 -5.60
CA ARG A 107 -17.43 -11.80 -4.32
C ARG A 107 -18.40 -12.98 -4.46
N PRO A 108 -17.95 -14.23 -4.26
CA PRO A 108 -18.84 -15.38 -4.21
C PRO A 108 -19.75 -15.31 -2.98
N ALA A 109 -20.87 -16.05 -3.01
CA ALA A 109 -21.76 -16.12 -1.85
C ALA A 109 -20.99 -16.61 -0.61
N ALA A 110 -21.22 -16.00 0.56
CA ALA A 110 -20.53 -16.36 1.80
C ALA A 110 -20.68 -17.84 2.18
N SER A 111 -21.79 -18.46 1.79
CA SER A 111 -22.05 -19.89 2.01
C SER A 111 -21.35 -20.83 1.01
N ASP A 112 -20.74 -20.31 -0.05
CA ASP A 112 -20.07 -21.10 -1.09
C ASP A 112 -18.63 -21.39 -0.66
N GLN A 113 -18.36 -22.66 -0.34
CA GLN A 113 -17.05 -23.16 0.07
C GLN A 113 -16.35 -23.97 -1.04
N SER A 114 -16.83 -23.87 -2.28
CA SER A 114 -16.18 -24.54 -3.42
C SER A 114 -14.74 -24.03 -3.60
N VAL A 115 -13.90 -24.87 -4.21
CA VAL A 115 -12.52 -24.50 -4.56
C VAL A 115 -12.51 -23.22 -5.40
N THR A 116 -13.40 -23.11 -6.39
CA THR A 116 -13.54 -21.91 -7.22
C THR A 116 -13.90 -20.67 -6.41
N ALA A 117 -14.81 -20.76 -5.43
CA ALA A 117 -15.14 -19.63 -4.56
C ALA A 117 -13.93 -19.21 -3.70
N ASN A 118 -13.14 -20.16 -3.22
CA ASN A 118 -11.93 -19.86 -2.46
C ASN A 118 -10.83 -19.25 -3.34
N ASP A 119 -10.64 -19.74 -4.57
CA ASP A 119 -9.71 -19.16 -5.53
C ASP A 119 -10.09 -17.72 -5.89
N LEU A 120 -11.39 -17.43 -6.09
CA LEU A 120 -11.88 -16.07 -6.34
C LEU A 120 -11.61 -15.15 -5.16
N ARG A 121 -11.87 -15.59 -3.92
CA ARG A 121 -11.56 -14.82 -2.71
C ARG A 121 -10.07 -14.53 -2.58
N ALA A 122 -9.21 -15.52 -2.85
CA ALA A 122 -7.76 -15.33 -2.85
C ALA A 122 -7.32 -14.31 -3.90
N MET A 123 -7.85 -14.41 -5.13
CA MET A 123 -7.56 -13.45 -6.19
C MET A 123 -8.01 -12.03 -5.85
N MET A 124 -9.12 -11.87 -5.14
CA MET A 124 -9.57 -10.57 -4.64
C MET A 124 -8.57 -10.01 -3.63
N GLY A 125 -8.14 -10.80 -2.63
CA GLY A 125 -7.10 -10.37 -1.68
C GLY A 125 -5.80 -9.97 -2.36
N LEU A 126 -5.33 -10.79 -3.31
CA LEU A 126 -4.13 -10.50 -4.10
C LEU A 126 -4.28 -9.18 -4.88
N HIS A 127 -5.44 -8.93 -5.49
CA HIS A 127 -5.69 -7.68 -6.22
C HIS A 127 -5.51 -6.45 -5.32
N ARG A 128 -6.05 -6.47 -4.10
CA ARG A 128 -5.90 -5.35 -3.14
C ARG A 128 -4.43 -5.09 -2.77
N GLU A 129 -3.68 -6.16 -2.52
CA GLU A 129 -2.22 -6.08 -2.29
C GLU A 129 -1.50 -5.53 -3.53
N GLY A 130 -1.89 -5.98 -4.72
CA GLY A 130 -1.37 -5.49 -5.99
C GLY A 130 -1.59 -3.98 -6.19
N GLU A 131 -2.78 -3.47 -5.87
CA GLU A 131 -3.06 -2.03 -5.91
C GLU A 131 -2.18 -1.24 -4.93
N ALA A 132 -2.00 -1.75 -3.71
CA ALA A 132 -1.16 -1.12 -2.69
C ALA A 132 0.34 -1.14 -3.05
N VAL A 133 0.83 -2.25 -3.63
CA VAL A 133 2.21 -2.34 -4.16
C VAL A 133 2.41 -1.41 -5.35
N TYR A 134 1.45 -1.33 -6.27
CA TYR A 134 1.50 -0.37 -7.37
C TYR A 134 1.59 1.07 -6.86
N ASN A 135 0.79 1.42 -5.85
CA ASN A 135 0.89 2.72 -5.17
C ASN A 135 2.30 2.96 -4.58
N ASN A 136 2.82 1.98 -3.85
CA ASN A 136 4.14 2.01 -3.27
C ASN A 136 5.23 2.23 -4.34
N TRP A 137 5.11 1.58 -5.51
CA TRP A 137 6.02 1.77 -6.63
C TRP A 137 5.92 3.18 -7.21
N ILE A 138 4.73 3.73 -7.47
CA ILE A 138 4.58 5.13 -7.95
C ILE A 138 5.28 6.10 -7.00
N VAL A 139 4.98 6.01 -5.70
CA VAL A 139 5.59 6.86 -4.67
C VAL A 139 7.11 6.74 -4.70
N GLN A 140 7.63 5.53 -4.84
CA GLN A 140 9.07 5.33 -4.97
C GLN A 140 9.65 6.01 -6.22
N GLN A 141 9.03 5.88 -7.39
CA GLN A 141 9.56 6.48 -8.62
C GLN A 141 9.66 8.01 -8.49
N GLU A 142 8.67 8.64 -7.84
CA GLU A 142 8.71 10.07 -7.54
C GLU A 142 9.86 10.43 -6.59
N ILE A 143 10.06 9.66 -5.52
CA ILE A 143 11.17 9.87 -4.57
C ILE A 143 12.52 9.68 -5.26
N GLN A 144 12.69 8.59 -6.03
CA GLN A 144 13.92 8.32 -6.77
C GLN A 144 14.23 9.51 -7.69
N LYS A 145 13.24 9.96 -8.47
CA LYS A 145 13.41 11.11 -9.36
C LYS A 145 13.78 12.39 -8.59
N ALA A 146 13.07 12.70 -7.51
CA ALA A 146 13.29 13.93 -6.72
C ALA A 146 14.62 13.95 -5.96
N THR A 147 15.17 12.77 -5.62
CA THR A 147 16.42 12.64 -4.87
C THR A 147 17.64 12.31 -5.74
N SER A 148 17.42 12.00 -7.02
CA SER A 148 18.49 11.83 -8.00
C SER A 148 19.23 13.13 -8.28
N SER A 149 20.53 13.06 -8.53
CA SER A 149 21.36 14.24 -8.77
C SER A 149 21.10 14.91 -10.13
N ASP A 150 20.58 14.13 -11.09
CA ASP A 150 20.29 14.55 -12.46
C ASP A 150 18.79 14.63 -12.79
N GLY A 151 17.92 14.32 -11.82
CA GLY A 151 16.46 14.32 -12.01
C GLY A 151 15.93 13.16 -12.85
N THR A 152 16.75 12.16 -13.18
CA THR A 152 16.36 10.98 -13.97
C THR A 152 15.87 9.81 -13.12
N GLY A 153 16.18 9.82 -11.82
CA GLY A 153 15.88 8.74 -10.87
C GLY A 153 16.95 7.64 -10.79
N LYS A 154 17.94 7.62 -11.69
CA LYS A 154 18.91 6.51 -11.80
C LYS A 154 19.76 6.28 -10.54
N ASP A 155 20.16 7.35 -9.86
CA ASP A 155 20.93 7.34 -8.60
C ASP A 155 20.09 7.78 -7.40
N GLY A 156 18.78 7.87 -7.59
CA GLY A 156 17.83 8.30 -6.57
C GLY A 156 17.69 7.30 -5.42
N THR A 157 17.15 7.80 -4.30
CA THR A 157 16.85 6.99 -3.12
C THR A 157 15.69 6.04 -3.42
N LYS A 158 15.90 4.74 -3.21
CA LYS A 158 14.86 3.71 -3.26
C LYS A 158 14.27 3.51 -1.87
N ILE A 159 12.95 3.34 -1.80
CA ILE A 159 12.26 2.95 -0.56
C ILE A 159 12.02 1.45 -0.60
N TYR A 160 11.60 0.87 0.52
CA TYR A 160 11.16 -0.52 0.51
C TYR A 160 9.91 -0.67 -0.37
N LEU A 161 9.86 -1.72 -1.20
CA LEU A 161 8.65 -2.18 -1.87
C LEU A 161 8.06 -3.35 -1.09
N ALA A 162 6.80 -3.26 -0.69
CA ALA A 162 6.14 -4.33 0.05
C ALA A 162 6.15 -5.66 -0.72
N GLY A 163 6.64 -6.72 -0.08
CA GLY A 163 6.84 -8.04 -0.68
C GLY A 163 8.24 -8.25 -1.27
N ASP A 164 9.10 -7.23 -1.30
CA ASP A 164 10.50 -7.39 -1.70
C ASP A 164 11.24 -8.31 -0.70
N GLY A 165 11.83 -9.40 -1.20
CA GLY A 165 12.44 -10.46 -0.39
C GLY A 165 11.60 -11.74 -0.21
N LEU A 166 10.31 -11.73 -0.57
CA LEU A 166 9.52 -12.98 -0.70
C LEU A 166 10.02 -13.85 -1.87
N TYR A 167 10.63 -13.23 -2.88
CA TYR A 167 11.42 -13.89 -3.93
C TYR A 167 12.88 -14.06 -3.50
N SER A 168 13.15 -14.93 -2.53
CA SER A 168 14.50 -15.05 -1.95
C SER A 168 15.56 -15.79 -2.81
N THR A 169 15.30 -16.17 -4.07
CA THR A 169 16.29 -16.98 -4.85
C THR A 169 16.39 -16.73 -6.36
N GLY A 170 15.77 -15.69 -6.92
CA GLY A 170 15.76 -15.45 -8.38
C GLY A 170 16.38 -14.11 -8.84
N PRO A 171 16.78 -13.97 -10.12
CA PRO A 171 17.41 -12.76 -10.68
C PRO A 171 16.46 -11.54 -10.86
N SER A 172 15.19 -11.64 -10.47
CA SER A 172 14.18 -10.60 -10.62
C SER A 172 13.52 -10.28 -9.28
N ASN A 173 14.08 -9.30 -8.55
CA ASN A 173 13.41 -8.71 -7.39
C ASN A 173 12.18 -7.91 -7.84
N LEU A 174 11.26 -7.62 -6.92
CA LEU A 174 9.99 -6.94 -7.22
C LEU A 174 10.21 -5.62 -7.99
N GLN A 175 11.24 -4.87 -7.60
CA GLN A 175 11.66 -3.67 -8.32
C GLN A 175 11.87 -3.92 -9.82
N SER A 176 12.67 -4.93 -10.16
CA SER A 176 13.03 -5.20 -11.56
C SER A 176 11.82 -5.66 -12.38
N ILE A 177 10.88 -6.36 -11.75
CA ILE A 177 9.64 -6.80 -12.40
C ILE A 177 8.82 -5.58 -12.81
N LEU A 178 8.51 -4.70 -11.85
CA LEU A 178 7.68 -3.52 -12.08
C LEU A 178 8.35 -2.51 -13.02
N ASP A 179 9.66 -2.30 -12.89
CA ASP A 179 10.39 -1.39 -13.79
C ASP A 179 10.40 -1.90 -15.24
N ASN A 180 10.56 -3.21 -15.44
CA ASN A 180 10.53 -3.81 -16.78
C ASN A 180 9.13 -3.78 -17.38
N GLN A 181 8.10 -4.05 -16.58
CA GLN A 181 6.71 -4.00 -17.01
C GLN A 181 6.32 -2.58 -17.44
N HIS A 182 6.61 -1.59 -16.60
CA HIS A 182 6.40 -0.18 -16.95
C HIS A 182 7.13 0.21 -18.25
N ALA A 183 8.40 -0.17 -18.39
CA ALA A 183 9.16 0.11 -19.62
C ALA A 183 8.55 -0.56 -20.86
N SER A 184 8.06 -1.80 -20.72
CA SER A 184 7.36 -2.52 -21.79
C SER A 184 6.04 -1.83 -22.16
N ASP A 185 5.26 -1.39 -21.18
CA ASP A 185 3.97 -0.75 -21.38
C ASP A 185 4.09 0.61 -22.06
N VAL A 186 5.08 1.41 -21.65
CA VAL A 186 5.43 2.66 -22.32
C VAL A 186 5.86 2.41 -23.76
N ALA A 187 6.69 1.40 -24.03
CA ALA A 187 7.09 1.03 -25.38
C ALA A 187 5.92 0.52 -26.24
N GLY A 188 4.95 -0.14 -25.60
CA GLY A 188 3.71 -0.63 -26.20
C GLY A 188 2.65 0.44 -26.43
N ASN A 189 2.85 1.67 -25.92
CA ASN A 189 1.85 2.75 -25.91
C ASN A 189 0.52 2.35 -25.24
N LEU A 190 0.60 1.60 -24.13
CA LEU A 190 -0.60 1.30 -23.35
C LEU A 190 -1.19 2.60 -22.79
N THR A 191 -2.52 2.64 -22.66
CA THR A 191 -3.19 3.73 -21.95
C THR A 191 -2.92 3.61 -20.45
N GLY A 192 -3.00 4.72 -19.70
CA GLY A 192 -2.70 4.70 -18.26
C GLY A 192 -3.53 3.71 -17.44
N SER A 193 -4.77 3.40 -17.84
CA SER A 193 -5.57 2.35 -17.19
C SER A 193 -5.11 0.94 -17.55
N GLN A 194 -4.63 0.71 -18.77
CA GLN A 194 -4.11 -0.60 -19.18
C GLN A 194 -2.76 -0.89 -18.50
N GLU A 195 -1.89 0.11 -18.45
CA GLU A 195 -0.62 0.04 -17.73
C GLU A 195 -0.85 -0.22 -16.24
N LYS A 196 -1.74 0.56 -15.59
CA LYS A 196 -2.09 0.34 -14.17
C LYS A 196 -2.51 -1.11 -13.92
N ASN A 197 -3.41 -1.66 -14.75
CA ASN A 197 -3.91 -3.02 -14.56
C ASN A 197 -2.80 -4.07 -14.74
N ALA A 198 -1.95 -3.93 -15.75
CA ALA A 198 -0.83 -4.85 -15.97
C ALA A 198 0.17 -4.81 -14.80
N MET A 199 0.47 -3.61 -14.29
CA MET A 199 1.35 -3.43 -13.13
C MET A 199 0.76 -4.04 -11.84
N ILE A 200 -0.56 -3.95 -11.65
CA ILE A 200 -1.25 -4.61 -10.53
C ILE A 200 -1.14 -6.13 -10.66
N GLU A 201 -1.38 -6.70 -11.84
CA GLU A 201 -1.25 -8.14 -12.07
C GLU A 201 0.16 -8.65 -11.76
N ASP A 202 1.21 -7.92 -12.13
CA ASP A 202 2.59 -8.27 -11.79
C ASP A 202 2.89 -8.12 -10.29
N ALA A 203 2.32 -7.10 -9.64
CA ALA A 203 2.43 -6.93 -8.20
C ALA A 203 1.73 -8.05 -7.41
N MET A 204 0.58 -8.52 -7.88
CA MET A 204 -0.16 -9.65 -7.28
C MET A 204 0.70 -10.92 -7.20
N HIS A 205 1.52 -11.18 -8.22
CA HIS A 205 2.35 -12.38 -8.27
C HIS A 205 3.30 -12.50 -7.08
N VAL A 206 3.74 -11.38 -6.47
CA VAL A 206 4.62 -11.38 -5.29
C VAL A 206 3.99 -12.05 -4.08
N TYR A 207 2.67 -11.93 -3.94
CA TYR A 207 1.91 -12.44 -2.82
C TYR A 207 1.29 -13.82 -3.10
N GLY A 208 1.29 -14.27 -4.36
CA GLY A 208 0.78 -15.59 -4.77
C GLY A 208 1.38 -16.81 -4.03
N PRO A 209 2.66 -16.80 -3.59
CA PRO A 209 3.25 -17.91 -2.82
C PRO A 209 2.91 -17.93 -1.32
N LEU A 210 2.28 -16.91 -0.75
CA LEU A 210 1.99 -16.86 0.69
C LEU A 210 0.80 -17.78 1.05
N PRO A 211 0.98 -18.77 1.94
CA PRO A 211 -0.16 -19.49 2.50
C PRO A 211 -0.89 -18.50 3.39
N THR A 212 -2.16 -18.23 3.10
CA THR A 212 -3.01 -17.19 3.69
C THR A 212 -2.91 -15.79 3.06
N SER A 213 -3.34 -15.67 1.80
CA SER A 213 -4.26 -14.58 1.43
C SER A 213 -5.65 -14.87 2.01
N GLU A 214 -5.73 -15.18 3.32
CA GLU A 214 -7.00 -15.56 3.96
C GLU A 214 -8.02 -14.45 3.69
N PRO A 215 -9.20 -14.79 3.15
CA PRO A 215 -10.27 -13.83 3.04
C PRO A 215 -10.59 -13.33 4.43
N ASP A 216 -10.49 -12.02 4.61
CA ASP A 216 -11.18 -11.41 5.71
C ASP A 216 -12.68 -11.49 5.42
N ASP A 217 -13.31 -12.57 5.89
CA ASP A 217 -14.74 -12.84 5.78
C ASP A 217 -15.60 -11.86 6.62
N ARG A 218 -15.00 -10.83 7.23
CA ARG A 218 -15.74 -9.81 7.96
C ARG A 218 -16.65 -9.04 6.99
N PRO A 219 -17.97 -8.98 7.26
CA PRO A 219 -18.85 -8.14 6.49
C PRO A 219 -18.42 -6.68 6.66
N HIS A 220 -18.09 -6.01 5.55
CA HIS A 220 -17.96 -4.56 5.52
C HIS A 220 -19.32 -3.95 5.85
N ASP A 221 -19.38 -3.04 6.82
CA ASP A 221 -20.56 -2.19 6.93
C ASP A 221 -20.65 -1.26 5.69
N GLN A 222 -21.77 -0.56 5.50
CA GLN A 222 -21.98 0.35 4.35
C GLN A 222 -20.97 1.51 4.27
N ARG A 223 -19.97 1.56 5.15
CA ARG A 223 -18.89 2.56 5.21
C ARG A 223 -17.50 1.93 5.04
N GLY A 224 -17.40 0.65 4.70
CA GLY A 224 -16.12 -0.04 4.49
C GLY A 224 -15.36 -0.37 5.77
N GLN A 225 -15.97 -0.20 6.96
CA GLN A 225 -15.33 -0.51 8.24
C GLN A 225 -15.54 -1.98 8.61
N PHE A 226 -14.53 -2.57 9.25
CA PHE A 226 -14.65 -3.89 9.86
C PHE A 226 -15.54 -3.81 11.09
N ALA A 227 -16.53 -4.71 11.18
CA ALA A 227 -17.26 -4.89 12.42
C ALA A 227 -16.31 -5.43 13.50
N ASP A 228 -16.15 -4.66 14.59
CA ASP A 228 -15.52 -5.12 15.82
C ASP A 228 -16.27 -6.34 16.37
N GLY A 229 -15.54 -7.42 16.68
CA GLY A 229 -16.09 -8.54 17.43
C GLY A 229 -15.32 -9.85 17.29
N ASP A 230 -14.67 -10.23 18.39
CA ASP A 230 -14.25 -11.59 18.76
C ASP A 230 -12.92 -12.13 18.19
N ARG A 231 -11.87 -11.80 18.95
CA ARG A 231 -10.59 -12.51 19.00
C ARG A 231 -10.78 -13.92 19.58
N LEU A 232 -10.40 -14.96 18.83
CA LEU A 232 -9.64 -16.12 19.32
C LEU A 232 -8.76 -16.67 18.19
#